data_AF-A0A257Y7F5-F1
#
_entry.id   AF-A0A257Y7F5-F1
#
_cell.length_a   1.000
_cell.length_b   1.000
_cell.length_c   1.000
_cell.angle_alpha   90.00
_cell.angle_beta   90.00
_cell.angle_gamma   90.00
#
_symmetry.space_group_name_H-M   'P 1'
#
loop_
_entity.id
_entity.type
_entity.pdbx_description
1 polymer ?
#
loop_
_entity_poly.entity_id
_entity_poly.type
_entity_poly.pdbx_seq_one_letter_code
_entity_poly.pdbx_strand_id
1 'polypeptide(L)' 'MTAAPKFDRFKKYFNRRRATIQEIVREPTAGGIVFRRNKENEVEILLIQDAKDRWTIPKGHIEEGETAQQTAKREIGEEA' A
#
# COMPACT_ATOMS: atom_id res chain seq x y z
N MET A 1 35.42 -15.47 55.34
CA MET A 1 34.27 -16.37 55.07
C MET A 1 33.04 -15.50 55.23
N THR A 2 32.15 -15.22 54.27
CA THR A 2 31.81 -15.81 52.96
C THR A 2 31.03 -14.72 52.19
N ALA A 3 31.26 -14.63 50.89
CA ALA A 3 30.71 -13.60 49.99
C ALA A 3 29.18 -13.71 49.79
N ALA A 4 28.51 -12.57 49.61
CA ALA A 4 27.12 -12.50 49.20
C ALA A 4 26.93 -13.08 47.78
N PRO A 5 25.83 -13.81 47.49
CA PRO A 5 25.65 -14.43 46.18
C PRO A 5 25.30 -13.38 45.12
N LYS A 6 26.06 -13.39 44.02
CA LYS A 6 25.83 -12.57 42.82
C LYS A 6 24.61 -13.10 42.08
N PHE A 7 23.43 -12.54 42.35
CA PHE A 7 22.27 -12.67 41.46
C PHE A 7 22.44 -11.78 40.24
N ASP A 8 23.30 -12.21 39.32
CA ASP A 8 23.58 -11.44 38.11
C ASP A 8 23.65 -12.38 36.91
N ARG A 9 22.52 -13.03 36.59
CA ARG A 9 22.45 -13.86 35.39
C ARG A 9 21.05 -14.22 34.86
N PHE A 10 20.07 -13.31 34.90
CA PHE A 10 18.76 -13.61 34.27
C PHE A 10 18.04 -12.44 33.60
N LYS A 11 18.75 -11.39 33.17
CA LYS A 11 18.13 -10.28 32.41
C LYS A 11 18.61 -10.11 30.96
N LYS A 12 19.48 -11.01 30.46
CA LYS A 12 20.07 -10.85 29.11
C LYS A 12 19.22 -11.42 27.97
N TYR A 13 18.12 -12.13 28.26
CA TYR A 13 17.30 -12.81 27.23
C TYR A 13 15.93 -12.19 26.98
N PHE A 14 15.60 -11.05 27.61
CA PHE A 14 14.28 -10.41 27.45
C PHE A 14 14.24 -9.22 26.49
N ASN A 15 15.25 -9.02 25.64
CA ASN A 15 15.09 -8.13 24.49
C ASN A 15 14.44 -8.91 23.33
N ARG A 16 13.14 -9.16 23.48
CA ARG A 16 12.27 -9.37 22.32
C ARG A 16 12.56 -8.22 21.37
N ARG A 17 13.09 -8.54 20.18
CA ARG A 17 13.30 -7.58 19.08
C ARG A 17 12.00 -6.81 18.92
N ARG A 18 11.95 -5.59 19.43
CA ARG A 18 10.82 -4.68 19.23
C ARG A 18 10.81 -4.45 17.73
N ALA A 19 9.73 -4.87 17.05
CA ALA A 19 9.59 -4.66 15.63
C ALA A 19 9.83 -3.16 15.35
N THR A 20 10.84 -2.86 14.54
CA THR A 20 11.33 -1.50 14.26
C THR A 20 10.44 -0.73 13.29
N ILE A 21 9.30 -1.28 12.86
CA ILE A 21 8.36 -0.57 12.01
C ILE A 21 7.59 0.39 12.92
N GLN A 22 8.11 1.61 13.03
CA GLN A 22 7.60 2.65 13.92
C GLN A 22 6.40 3.40 13.34
N GLU A 23 6.08 3.25 12.04
CA GLU A 23 4.94 3.96 11.45
C GLU A 23 4.38 3.22 10.22
N ILE A 24 3.07 2.99 10.19
CA ILE A 24 2.36 2.51 9.01
C ILE A 24 1.94 3.75 8.22
N VAL A 25 2.70 4.10 7.19
CA VAL A 25 2.30 5.17 6.26
C VAL A 25 1.13 4.64 5.42
N ARG A 26 -0.02 5.31 5.52
CA ARG A 26 -1.18 5.02 4.69
C ARG A 26 -1.24 6.04 3.56
N GLU A 27 -1.11 5.56 2.34
CA GLU A 27 -1.24 6.37 1.14
C GLU A 27 -2.59 6.08 0.49
N PRO A 28 -3.61 6.94 0.67
CA PRO A 28 -4.90 6.73 0.06
C PRO A 28 -4.81 6.93 -1.46
N THR A 29 -5.37 5.99 -2.21
CA THR A 29 -5.41 6.03 -3.67
C THR A 29 -6.82 5.77 -4.17
N ALA A 30 -7.14 6.29 -5.34
CA ALA A 30 -8.39 6.02 -6.04
C ALA A 30 -8.14 5.89 -7.55
N GLY A 31 -8.99 5.12 -8.21
CA GLY A 31 -8.89 4.81 -9.63
C GLY A 31 -10.16 4.12 -10.12
N GLY A 32 -10.13 3.55 -11.32
CA GLY A 32 -11.32 2.90 -11.87
C GLY A 32 -11.04 1.80 -12.89
N ILE A 33 -12.02 0.91 -13.02
CA ILE A 33 -12.06 -0.09 -14.10
C ILE A 33 -12.74 0.56 -15.31
N VAL A 34 -11.94 0.88 -16.32
CA VAL A 34 -12.47 1.29 -17.62
C VAL A 34 -12.74 0.04 -18.43
N PHE A 35 -13.97 -0.11 -18.90
CA PHE A 35 -14.37 -1.25 -19.71
C PHE A 35 -15.17 -0.82 -20.92
N ARG A 36 -15.14 -1.65 -21.95
CA ARG A 36 -16.02 -1.54 -23.11
C ARG A 36 -16.54 -2.92 -23.49
N ARG A 37 -17.56 -2.95 -24.35
CA ARG A 37 -18.01 -4.18 -24.99
C ARG A 37 -17.52 -4.21 -26.43
N ASN A 38 -16.93 -5.32 -26.85
CA ASN A 38 -16.47 -5.50 -28.23
C ASN A 38 -17.65 -5.84 -29.17
N LYS A 39 -17.36 -6.11 -30.45
CA LYS A 39 -18.39 -6.46 -31.45
C LYS A 39 -19.14 -7.75 -31.13
N GLU A 40 -18.53 -8.64 -30.36
CA GLU A 40 -19.08 -9.92 -29.92
C GLU A 40 -19.78 -9.80 -28.55
N ASN A 41 -19.95 -8.57 -28.05
CA ASN A 41 -20.56 -8.23 -26.76
C ASN A 41 -19.77 -8.74 -25.54
N GLU A 42 -18.48 -9.05 -25.73
CA GLU A 42 -17.57 -9.45 -24.65
C GLU A 42 -17.00 -8.23 -23.93
N VAL A 43 -16.71 -8.38 -22.64
CA VAL A 43 -16.16 -7.29 -21.82
C VAL A 43 -14.64 -7.22 -22.00
N GLU A 44 -14.15 -6.07 -22.45
CA GLU A 44 -12.73 -5.72 -22.48
C GLU A 44 -12.44 -4.70 -21.39
N ILE A 45 -11.34 -4.89 -20.64
CA ILE A 45 -10.90 -4.00 -19.56
C ILE A 45 -9.59 -3.33 -19.98
N LEU A 46 -9.49 -2.02 -19.77
CA LEU A 46 -8.25 -1.29 -19.92
C LEU A 46 -7.33 -1.58 -18.74
N LEU A 47 -6.13 -2.09 -19.05
CA LEU A 47 -5.03 -2.21 -18.10
C LEU A 47 -3.87 -1.34 -18.58
N ILE A 48 -3.15 -0.75 -17.63
CA ILE A 48 -1.91 -0.02 -17.86
C ILE A 48 -0.74 -0.80 -17.26
N GLN A 49 0.46 -0.59 -17.78
CA GLN A 49 1.68 -1.15 -17.20
C GLN A 49 2.36 -0.06 -16.37
N ASP A 50 2.53 -0.31 -15.07
CA ASP A 50 3.21 0.65 -14.19
C ASP A 50 4.73 0.66 -14.43
N ALA A 51 5.43 1.62 -13.82
CA ALA A 51 6.88 1.74 -13.92
C ALA A 51 7.68 0.55 -13.34
N LYS A 52 7.00 -0.46 -12.79
CA LYS A 52 7.58 -1.71 -12.26
C LYS A 52 7.17 -2.92 -13.11
N ASP A 53 6.72 -2.68 -14.35
CA ASP A 53 6.28 -3.68 -15.32
C ASP A 53 5.05 -4.50 -14.88
N ARG A 54 4.24 -3.99 -13.96
CA ARG A 54 3.04 -4.68 -13.47
C ARG A 54 1.79 -4.16 -14.16
N TRP A 55 0.95 -5.09 -14.60
CA TRP A 55 -0.39 -4.76 -15.07
C TRP A 55 -1.26 -4.27 -13.92
N THR A 56 -1.85 -3.10 -14.10
CA THR A 56 -2.71 -2.45 -13.12
C THR A 56 -3.81 -1.64 -13.81
N ILE A 57 -4.64 -0.99 -13.02
CA ILE A 57 -5.74 -0.13 -13.48
C ILE A 57 -5.31 1.33 -13.36
N PRO A 58 -5.88 2.25 -14.16
CA PRO A 58 -5.66 3.68 -13.98
C PRO A 58 -6.06 4.11 -12.58
N LYS A 59 -5.10 4.68 -11.84
CA LYS A 59 -5.27 5.08 -10.43
C LYS A 59 -4.12 5.99 -10.00
N GLY A 60 -4.40 6.82 -9.01
CA GLY A 60 -3.37 7.62 -8.35
C GLY A 60 -3.75 8.03 -6.94
N HIS A 61 -2.98 8.97 -6.39
CA HIS A 61 -3.12 9.43 -5.02
C HIS A 61 -4.30 10.39 -4.89
N ILE A 62 -5.01 10.28 -3.76
CA ILE A 62 -6.05 11.27 -3.44
C ILE A 62 -5.36 12.56 -2.99
N GLU A 63 -5.60 13.65 -3.71
CA GLU A 63 -5.07 14.97 -3.36
C GLU A 63 -5.88 15.65 -2.25
N GLU A 64 -5.31 16.69 -1.64
CA GLU A 64 -5.98 17.42 -0.55
C GLU A 64 -7.29 18.06 -1.04
N GLY A 65 -8.39 17.73 -0.37
CA GLY A 65 -9.72 18.23 -0.72
C GLY A 65 -10.45 17.42 -1.79
N GLU A 66 -9.84 16.39 -2.38
CA GLU A 66 -10.53 15.49 -3.30
C GLU A 66 -11.34 14.41 -2.56
N THR A 67 -12.52 14.10 -3.11
CA THR A 67 -13.18 12.81 -2.85
C THR A 67 -12.54 11.72 -3.69
N ALA A 68 -12.59 10.47 -3.24
CA ALA A 68 -12.11 9.32 -4.02
C ALA A 68 -12.72 9.25 -5.44
N GLN A 69 -13.97 9.69 -5.62
CA GLN A 69 -14.60 9.71 -6.94
C GLN A 69 -14.03 10.83 -7.85
N GLN A 70 -13.69 11.98 -7.29
CA GLN A 70 -13.04 13.08 -8.03
C GLN A 70 -11.64 12.65 -8.47
N THR A 71 -10.84 12.12 -7.55
CA THR A 71 -9.52 11.55 -7.86
C THR A 71 -9.62 10.49 -8.96
N ALA A 72 -10.52 9.51 -8.83
CA ALA A 72 -10.68 8.48 -9.85
C ALA A 72 -11.03 9.04 -11.24
N LYS A 73 -11.87 10.08 -11.32
CA LYS A 73 -12.21 10.73 -12.59
C LYS A 73 -11.03 11.49 -13.20
N ARG A 74 -10.26 12.21 -12.37
CA ARG A 74 -9.05 12.95 -12.81
C ARG A 74 -8.00 11.97 -13.32
N GLU A 75 -7.64 10.97 -12.52
CA GLU A 75 -6.63 9.96 -12.85
C GLU A 75 -6.99 9.18 -14.12
N ILE A 76 -8.25 8.73 -14.25
CA ILE A 76 -8.71 8.07 -15.49
C ILE A 76 -8.60 9.02 -16.70
N GLY A 77 -8.88 10.31 -16.54
CA GLY A 77 -8.77 11.29 -17.63
C GLY A 77 -7.34 11.67 -18.01
N GLU A 78 -6.37 11.50 -17.11
CA GLU A 78 -4.95 11.78 -17.34
C GLU A 78 -4.21 10.58 -17.96
N GLU A 79 -4.60 9.35 -17.57
CA GLU A 79 -3.88 8.11 -17.94
C GLU A 79 -4.52 7.26 -19.06
N ALA A 80 -5.83 7.40 -19.33
CA ALA A 80 -6.58 6.56 -20.28
C ALA A 80 -6.84 7.24 -21.64
#